data_AF-A0AAU7DGQ8-F1
#
_entry.id   AF-A0AAU7DGQ8-F1
#
_cell.length_a   1.000
_cell.length_b   1.000
_cell.length_c   1.000
_cell.angle_alpha   90.00
_cell.angle_beta   90.00
_cell.angle_gamma   90.00
#
_symmetry.space_group_name_H-M   'P 1'
#
loop_
_entity.id
_entity.type
_entity.pdbx_description
1 polymer ?
#
loop_
_entity_poly.entity_id
_entity_poly.type
_entity_poly.pdbx_seq_one_letter_code
_entity_poly.pdbx_strand_id
1 'polypeptide(L)'
;MAACTATLFDTKPGWATRVAERNAALLAQQSMRRRGVRTPEVIFAHHIDNSRLVKAADPVRARQMRTFSAALTVLFSLIMFYGLQHFNAIENSYRIESEKQVRDQLREENRQLRLNEAQLSQPGRIDGMARQLGMSEPQPGQVVHATTHIDNGAPVLAQVNAPASNPVN
;
A
#
# COMPACT_ATOMS: atom_id res chain seq x y z
N MET A 1 -25.73 44.40 21.03
CA MET A 1 -25.23 43.02 21.14
C MET A 1 -26.42 42.13 21.47
N ALA A 2 -27.02 41.50 20.45
CA ALA A 2 -28.14 40.58 20.61
C ALA A 2 -27.62 39.17 20.37
N ALA A 3 -27.55 38.37 21.44
CA ALA A 3 -27.24 36.95 21.35
C ALA A 3 -28.54 36.19 21.13
N CYS A 4 -28.87 35.90 19.87
CA CYS A 4 -29.90 34.92 19.54
C CYS A 4 -29.21 33.56 19.38
N THR A 5 -29.22 32.77 20.45
CA THR A 5 -28.75 31.39 20.47
C THR A 5 -29.78 30.50 19.76
N ALA A 6 -29.45 30.07 18.55
CA ALA A 6 -30.22 29.09 17.81
C ALA A 6 -30.07 27.71 18.49
N THR A 7 -31.11 27.28 19.21
CA THR A 7 -31.29 25.87 19.61
C THR A 7 -32.40 25.26 18.75
N LEU A 8 -32.15 25.16 17.44
CA LEU A 8 -33.01 24.40 16.54
C LEU A 8 -32.60 22.91 16.55
N PHE A 9 -32.71 22.29 17.73
CA PHE A 9 -32.81 20.85 17.82
C PHE A 9 -34.28 20.53 17.97
N ASP A 10 -34.95 20.33 16.84
CA ASP A 10 -36.31 19.84 16.77
C ASP A 10 -36.30 18.36 17.21
N THR A 11 -36.27 18.15 18.52
CA THR A 11 -36.33 16.83 19.14
C THR A 11 -37.74 16.31 18.94
N LYS A 12 -37.93 15.57 17.83
CA LYS A 12 -39.18 14.84 17.59
C LYS A 12 -39.55 14.11 18.89
N PRO A 13 -40.74 14.34 19.45
CA PRO A 13 -41.11 13.78 20.73
C PRO A 13 -40.90 12.26 20.71
N GLY A 14 -40.45 11.71 21.84
CA GLY A 14 -40.23 10.28 22.00
C GLY A 14 -41.46 9.49 21.54
N TRP A 15 -41.26 8.25 21.10
CA TRP A 15 -42.37 7.39 20.62
C TRP A 15 -43.56 7.38 21.59
N ALA A 16 -43.29 7.29 22.89
CA ALA A 16 -44.30 7.33 23.94
C ALA A 16 -45.12 8.63 23.92
N THR A 17 -44.46 9.78 23.83
CA THR A 17 -45.11 11.10 23.79
C THR A 17 -45.97 11.26 22.55
N ARG A 18 -45.46 10.88 21.37
CA ARG A 18 -46.23 10.90 20.12
C ARG A 18 -47.44 9.98 20.13
N VAL A 19 -47.32 8.81 20.76
CA VAL A 19 -48.45 7.88 20.93
C VAL A 19 -49.48 8.47 21.89
N ALA A 20 -49.05 9.08 23.00
CA ALA A 20 -49.94 9.71 23.97
C ALA A 20 -50.72 10.88 23.35
N GLU A 21 -50.05 11.76 22.63
CA GLU A 21 -50.68 12.88 21.90
C GLU A 21 -51.69 12.38 20.86
N ARG A 22 -51.31 11.35 20.07
CA ARG A 22 -52.23 10.77 19.08
C ARG A 22 -53.45 10.11 19.74
N ASN A 23 -53.26 9.38 20.83
CA ASN A 23 -54.37 8.77 21.56
C ASN A 23 -55.30 9.83 22.16
N ALA A 24 -54.75 10.92 22.70
CA ALA A 24 -55.52 12.05 23.21
C ALA A 24 -56.32 12.74 22.09
N ALA A 25 -55.72 12.94 20.92
CA ALA A 25 -56.41 13.49 19.75
C ALA A 25 -57.57 12.58 19.28
N LEU A 26 -57.36 11.27 19.23
CA LEU A 26 -58.41 10.30 18.87
C LEU A 26 -59.55 10.30 19.91
N LEU A 27 -59.22 10.39 21.21
CA LEU A 27 -60.21 10.47 22.28
C LEU A 27 -61.05 11.76 22.17
N ALA A 28 -60.41 12.90 21.89
CA ALA A 28 -61.10 14.16 21.66
C ALA A 28 -62.00 14.13 20.40
N GLN A 29 -61.58 13.43 19.35
CA GLN A 29 -62.38 13.26 18.14
C GLN A 29 -63.62 12.37 18.37
N GLN A 30 -63.53 11.40 19.29
CA GLN A 30 -64.65 10.55 19.67
C GLN A 30 -65.76 11.36 20.36
N SER A 31 -65.43 12.29 21.26
CA SER A 31 -66.44 13.09 21.95
C SER A 31 -67.22 14.00 20.99
N MET A 32 -66.55 14.57 19.98
CA MET A 32 -67.22 15.38 18.94
C MET A 32 -68.20 14.57 18.07
N ARG A 33 -67.91 13.29 17.80
CA ARG A 33 -68.83 12.39 17.06
C ARG A 33 -70.02 11.91 17.90
N ARG A 34 -70.02 12.11 19.22
CA ARG A 34 -71.00 11.56 20.18
C ARG A 34 -72.08 12.56 20.63
N ARG A 35 -72.07 13.79 20.07
CA ARG A 35 -73.02 14.87 20.40
C ARG A 35 -74.39 14.63 19.75
N GLY A 36 -75.10 13.57 20.16
CA GLY A 36 -76.44 13.26 19.64
C GLY A 36 -77.05 11.93 20.10
N VAL A 37 -76.31 11.08 20.85
CA VAL A 37 -76.81 9.77 21.28
C VAL A 37 -77.21 9.82 22.76
N ARG A 38 -78.46 9.44 23.06
CA ARG A 38 -79.11 9.49 24.39
C ARG A 38 -78.76 8.31 25.30
N THR A 39 -77.74 7.51 24.96
CA THR A 39 -77.33 6.36 25.77
C THR A 39 -76.26 6.78 26.79
N PRO A 40 -76.44 6.49 28.10
CA PRO A 40 -75.39 6.72 29.08
C PRO A 40 -74.21 5.79 28.79
N GLU A 41 -73.08 6.35 28.38
CA GLU A 41 -71.86 5.59 28.15
C GLU A 41 -71.06 5.49 29.46
N VAL A 42 -70.89 4.27 29.96
CA VAL A 42 -70.00 3.99 31.08
C VAL A 42 -68.60 3.77 30.52
N ILE A 43 -67.65 4.64 30.89
CA ILE A 43 -66.25 4.50 30.49
C ILE A 43 -65.65 3.37 31.33
N PHE A 44 -65.45 2.21 30.71
CA PHE A 44 -64.68 1.13 31.32
C PHE A 44 -63.20 1.33 30.98
N ALA A 45 -62.40 1.64 32.00
CA ALA A 45 -60.94 1.62 31.87
C ALA A 45 -60.46 0.17 31.78
N HIS A 46 -60.52 -0.41 30.57
CA HIS A 46 -60.03 -1.76 30.32
C HIS A 46 -58.50 -1.75 30.29
N HIS A 47 -57.86 -2.29 31.33
CA HIS A 47 -56.41 -2.45 31.36
C HIS A 47 -56.01 -3.59 30.42
N ILE A 48 -55.45 -3.25 29.24
CA ILE A 48 -54.91 -4.24 28.32
C ILE A 48 -53.53 -4.65 28.84
N ASP A 49 -53.46 -5.85 29.43
CA ASP A 49 -52.19 -6.44 29.83
C ASP A 49 -51.41 -6.90 28.59
N ASN A 50 -50.42 -6.10 28.18
CA ASN A 50 -49.51 -6.40 27.08
C ASN A 50 -48.21 -7.08 27.56
N SER A 51 -48.12 -7.53 28.81
CA SER A 51 -46.91 -8.14 29.37
C SER A 51 -46.42 -9.37 28.59
N ARG A 52 -47.34 -10.06 27.89
CA ARG A 52 -47.04 -11.25 27.09
C ARG A 52 -46.83 -10.96 25.60
N LEU A 53 -46.93 -9.71 25.16
CA LEU A 53 -46.76 -9.35 23.76
C LEU A 53 -45.28 -9.37 23.38
N VAL A 54 -44.82 -10.53 22.90
CA VAL A 54 -43.50 -10.65 22.30
C VAL A 54 -43.56 -10.10 20.89
N LYS A 55 -42.76 -9.07 20.61
CA LYS A 55 -42.63 -8.49 19.27
C LYS A 55 -42.04 -9.54 18.33
N ALA A 56 -42.85 -10.10 17.44
CA ALA A 56 -42.37 -10.99 16.41
C ALA A 56 -41.33 -10.26 15.55
N ALA A 57 -40.17 -10.88 15.37
CA ALA A 57 -39.13 -10.32 14.51
C ALA A 57 -39.54 -10.50 13.05
N ASP A 58 -39.63 -9.40 12.28
CA ASP A 58 -39.90 -9.46 10.84
C ASP A 58 -38.68 -10.01 10.09
N PRO A 59 -38.72 -11.24 9.54
CA PRO A 59 -37.56 -11.85 8.89
C PRO A 59 -37.18 -11.11 7.59
N VAL A 60 -38.15 -10.45 6.96
CA VAL A 60 -37.95 -9.66 5.74
C VAL A 60 -37.06 -8.44 6.01
N ARG A 61 -37.28 -7.72 7.13
CA ARG A 61 -36.45 -6.55 7.50
C ARG A 61 -35.03 -6.97 7.83
N ALA A 62 -34.85 -8.12 8.48
CA ALA A 62 -33.52 -8.67 8.76
C ALA A 62 -32.77 -9.03 7.46
N ARG A 63 -33.45 -9.61 6.47
CA ARG A 63 -32.85 -9.91 5.16
C ARG A 63 -32.46 -8.64 4.41
N GLN A 64 -33.32 -7.61 4.40
CA GLN A 64 -33.02 -6.31 3.78
C GLN A 64 -31.81 -5.61 4.41
N MET A 65 -31.71 -5.63 5.75
CA MET A 65 -30.56 -5.05 6.44
C MET A 65 -29.25 -5.77 6.08
N ARG A 66 -29.28 -7.10 5.98
CA ARG A 66 -28.10 -7.90 5.59
C ARG A 66 -27.68 -7.65 4.14
N THR A 67 -28.62 -7.51 3.22
CA THR A 67 -28.30 -7.19 1.82
C THR A 67 -27.72 -5.78 1.69
N PHE A 68 -28.26 -4.81 2.44
CA PHE A 68 -27.74 -3.45 2.46
C PHE A 68 -26.33 -3.38 3.07
N SER A 69 -26.10 -4.08 4.20
CA SER A 69 -24.77 -4.15 4.80
C SER A 69 -23.78 -4.84 3.88
N ALA A 70 -24.15 -5.95 3.25
CA ALA A 70 -23.31 -6.64 2.29
C ALA A 70 -22.92 -5.73 1.12
N ALA A 71 -23.88 -5.00 0.54
CA ALA A 71 -23.61 -4.05 -0.55
C ALA A 71 -22.63 -2.94 -0.12
N LEU A 72 -22.81 -2.36 1.08
CA LEU A 72 -21.87 -1.38 1.63
C LEU A 72 -20.47 -1.96 1.84
N THR A 73 -20.38 -3.19 2.34
CA THR A 73 -19.09 -3.84 2.60
C THR A 73 -18.36 -4.08 1.28
N VAL A 74 -19.06 -4.57 0.25
CA VAL A 74 -18.51 -4.78 -1.10
C VAL A 74 -18.04 -3.47 -1.71
N LEU A 75 -18.86 -2.42 -1.64
CA LEU A 75 -18.51 -1.10 -2.15
C LEU A 75 -17.27 -0.54 -1.45
N PHE A 76 -17.21 -0.65 -0.13
CA PHE A 76 -16.06 -0.21 0.66
C PHE A 76 -14.79 -1.00 0.30
N SER A 77 -14.87 -2.33 0.17
CA SER A 77 -13.75 -3.17 -0.24
C SER A 77 -13.23 -2.81 -1.62
N LEU A 78 -14.11 -2.52 -2.59
CA LEU A 78 -13.72 -2.07 -3.92
C LEU A 78 -12.93 -0.75 -3.87
N ILE A 79 -13.44 0.24 -3.13
CA ILE A 79 -12.77 1.54 -2.97
C ILE A 79 -11.42 1.36 -2.28
N MET A 80 -11.36 0.55 -1.22
CA MET A 80 -10.13 0.33 -0.47
C MET A 80 -9.09 -0.41 -1.31
N PHE A 81 -9.51 -1.41 -2.09
CA PHE A 81 -8.63 -2.13 -3.01
C PHE A 81 -8.12 -1.22 -4.13
N TYR A 82 -8.97 -0.36 -4.71
CA TYR A 82 -8.55 0.65 -5.66
C TYR A 82 -7.53 1.62 -5.06
N GLY A 83 -7.76 2.09 -3.83
CA GLY A 83 -6.80 2.92 -3.10
C GLY A 83 -5.46 2.21 -2.93
N LEU A 84 -5.46 0.99 -2.39
CA LEU A 84 -4.27 0.16 -2.23
C LEU A 84 -3.53 -0.05 -3.57
N GLN A 85 -4.25 -0.35 -4.65
CA GLN A 85 -3.68 -0.48 -6.00
C GLN A 85 -3.06 0.82 -6.48
N HIS A 86 -3.75 1.95 -6.29
CA HIS A 86 -3.29 3.27 -6.69
C HIS A 86 -2.00 3.65 -5.95
N PHE A 87 -1.91 3.37 -4.64
CA PHE A 87 -0.69 3.57 -3.86
C PHE A 87 0.45 2.65 -4.33
N ASN A 88 0.17 1.36 -4.55
CA ASN A 88 1.17 0.43 -5.09
C ASN A 88 1.69 0.86 -6.47
N ALA A 89 0.83 1.43 -7.32
CA ALA A 89 1.23 1.94 -8.63
C ALA A 89 2.15 3.16 -8.52
N ILE A 90 1.88 4.08 -7.59
CA ILE A 90 2.71 5.27 -7.37
C ILE A 90 4.07 4.87 -6.78
N GLU A 91 4.10 4.02 -5.76
CA GLU A 91 5.35 3.60 -5.12
C GLU A 91 6.21 2.71 -6.02
N ASN A 92 5.59 1.79 -6.77
CA ASN A 92 6.31 1.00 -7.78
C ASN A 92 6.84 1.88 -8.93
N SER A 93 6.15 2.96 -9.30
CA SER A 93 6.65 3.86 -10.35
C SER A 93 7.98 4.51 -9.94
N TYR A 94 8.13 4.91 -8.67
CA TYR A 94 9.41 5.44 -8.19
C TYR A 94 10.52 4.39 -8.14
N ARG A 95 10.20 3.14 -7.75
CA ARG A 95 11.18 2.03 -7.78
C ARG A 95 11.63 1.70 -9.20
N ILE A 96 10.72 1.72 -10.17
CA ILE A 96 11.04 1.47 -11.57
C ILE A 96 11.90 2.62 -12.13
N GLU A 97 11.59 3.86 -11.76
CA GLU A 97 12.36 5.02 -12.20
C GLU A 97 13.78 5.01 -11.61
N SER A 98 13.93 4.67 -10.31
CA SER A 98 15.25 4.58 -9.68
C SER A 98 16.09 3.44 -10.27
N GLU A 99 15.49 2.26 -10.52
CA GLU A 99 16.18 1.14 -11.16
C GLU A 99 16.58 1.46 -12.61
N LYS A 100 15.74 2.19 -13.35
CA LYS A 100 16.10 2.71 -14.69
C LYS A 100 17.29 3.66 -14.61
N GLN A 101 17.25 4.60 -13.68
CA GLN A 101 18.29 5.61 -13.54
C GLN A 101 19.65 4.96 -13.20
N VAL A 102 19.66 3.98 -12.30
CA VAL A 102 20.85 3.18 -11.98
C VAL A 102 21.35 2.41 -13.19
N ARG A 103 20.47 1.78 -13.97
CA ARG A 103 20.85 1.07 -15.21
C ARG A 103 21.48 1.99 -16.24
N ASP A 104 20.92 3.17 -16.44
CA ASP A 104 21.43 4.11 -17.43
C ASP A 104 22.76 4.75 -16.97
N GLN A 105 22.91 5.00 -15.67
CA GLN A 105 24.20 5.37 -15.09
C GLN A 105 25.27 4.30 -15.33
N LEU A 106 24.99 3.04 -14.98
CA LEU A 106 25.90 1.91 -15.22
C LEU A 106 26.26 1.74 -16.71
N ARG A 107 25.31 2.01 -17.62
CA ARG A 107 25.57 1.96 -19.06
C ARG A 107 26.52 3.07 -19.51
N GLU A 108 26.32 4.28 -19.01
CA GLU A 108 27.20 5.40 -19.33
C GLU A 108 28.61 5.18 -18.76
N GLU A 109 28.72 4.69 -17.52
CA GLU A 109 30.00 4.28 -16.93
C GLU A 109 30.69 3.19 -17.75
N ASN A 110 29.95 2.17 -18.20
CA ASN A 110 30.53 1.11 -19.04
C ASN A 110 31.02 1.66 -20.39
N ARG A 111 30.27 2.58 -20.99
CA ARG A 111 30.68 3.26 -22.23
C ARG A 111 31.96 4.07 -22.00
N GLN A 112 32.06 4.82 -20.92
CA GLN A 112 33.27 5.56 -20.56
C GLN A 112 34.47 4.64 -20.34
N LEU A 113 34.27 3.52 -19.62
CA LEU A 113 35.32 2.52 -19.40
C LEU A 113 35.83 1.95 -20.72
N ARG A 114 34.94 1.61 -21.66
CA ARG A 114 35.34 1.12 -22.99
C ARG A 114 36.10 2.17 -23.81
N LEU A 115 35.71 3.44 -23.70
CA LEU A 115 36.45 4.53 -24.33
C LEU A 115 37.85 4.68 -23.73
N ASN A 116 37.96 4.62 -22.40
CA ASN A 116 39.24 4.66 -21.70
C ASN A 116 40.13 3.47 -22.07
N GLU A 117 39.55 2.27 -22.13
CA GLU A 117 40.24 1.05 -22.57
C GLU A 117 40.80 1.22 -23.99
N ALA A 118 39.98 1.70 -24.93
CA ALA A 118 40.42 1.96 -26.30
C ALA A 118 41.53 3.03 -26.39
N GLN A 119 41.47 4.07 -25.55
CA GLN A 119 42.53 5.08 -25.46
C GLN A 119 43.82 4.55 -24.82
N LEU A 120 43.72 3.64 -23.87
CA LEU A 120 44.87 3.00 -23.22
C LEU A 120 45.51 1.94 -24.12
N SER A 121 44.70 1.19 -24.87
CA SER A 121 45.16 0.17 -25.81
C SER A 121 45.67 0.75 -27.13
N GLN A 122 45.67 2.08 -27.30
CA GLN A 122 46.08 2.72 -28.55
C GLN A 122 47.59 2.49 -28.78
N PRO A 123 47.99 1.79 -29.86
CA PRO A 123 49.37 1.33 -30.05
C PRO A 123 50.37 2.48 -30.11
N GLY A 124 50.03 3.60 -30.77
CA GLY A 124 50.91 4.78 -30.82
C GLY A 124 51.19 5.40 -29.45
N ARG A 125 50.27 5.26 -28.47
CA ARG A 125 50.48 5.72 -27.10
C ARG A 125 51.39 4.76 -26.33
N ILE A 126 51.21 3.46 -26.52
CA ILE A 126 52.07 2.42 -25.95
C ILE A 126 53.50 2.55 -26.48
N ASP A 127 53.68 2.73 -27.79
CA ASP A 127 54.99 2.91 -28.42
C ASP A 127 55.69 4.18 -27.94
N GLY A 128 54.95 5.29 -27.77
CA GLY A 128 55.50 6.52 -27.21
C GLY A 128 56.00 6.33 -25.76
N MET A 129 55.22 5.62 -24.94
CA MET A 129 55.57 5.32 -23.55
C MET A 129 56.74 4.33 -23.46
N ALA A 130 56.78 3.31 -24.33
CA ALA A 130 57.89 2.36 -24.43
C ALA A 130 59.22 3.07 -24.75
N ARG A 131 59.21 4.01 -25.71
CA ARG A 131 60.39 4.81 -26.05
C ARG A 131 60.86 5.70 -24.90
N GLN A 132 59.94 6.29 -24.13
CA GLN A 132 60.29 7.08 -22.94
C GLN A 132 60.95 6.23 -21.84
N LEU A 133 60.54 4.97 -21.71
CA LEU A 133 61.13 3.99 -20.80
C LEU A 133 62.44 3.39 -21.33
N GLY A 134 62.94 3.85 -22.48
CA GLY A 134 64.15 3.34 -23.11
C GLY A 134 63.98 1.97 -23.78
N MET A 135 62.75 1.48 -23.91
CA MET A 135 62.44 0.24 -24.62
C MET A 135 62.44 0.52 -26.13
N SER A 136 63.10 -0.36 -26.90
CA SER A 136 63.20 -0.28 -28.35
C SER A 136 62.65 -1.56 -29.00
N GLU A 137 62.27 -1.45 -30.27
CA GLU A 137 61.72 -2.58 -31.02
C GLU A 137 62.77 -3.71 -31.07
N PRO A 138 62.41 -4.95 -30.69
CA PRO A 138 63.36 -6.06 -30.63
C PRO A 138 63.89 -6.39 -32.04
N GLN A 139 65.19 -6.66 -32.14
CA GLN A 139 65.79 -7.04 -33.42
C GLN A 139 65.30 -8.43 -33.86
N PRO A 140 65.23 -8.71 -35.18
CA PRO A 140 64.83 -10.02 -35.70
C PRO A 140 65.68 -11.14 -35.07
N GLY A 141 65.06 -12.04 -34.29
CA GLY A 141 65.72 -13.14 -33.59
C GLY A 141 65.97 -12.94 -32.08
N GLN A 142 65.69 -11.75 -31.54
CA GLN A 142 65.89 -11.44 -30.10
C GLN A 142 64.73 -11.91 -29.19
N VAL A 143 63.59 -12.29 -29.77
CA VAL A 143 62.40 -12.75 -29.03
C VAL A 143 62.45 -14.27 -28.88
N VAL A 144 62.81 -14.76 -27.69
CA VAL A 144 62.73 -16.18 -27.34
C VAL A 144 61.39 -16.42 -26.65
N HIS A 145 60.45 -17.06 -27.35
CA HIS A 145 59.23 -17.57 -26.72
C HIS A 145 59.63 -18.73 -25.79
N ALA A 146 59.38 -18.59 -24.50
CA ALA A 146 59.48 -19.71 -23.57
C ALA A 146 58.38 -20.72 -23.95
N THR A 147 58.72 -21.67 -24.82
CA THR A 147 57.86 -22.80 -25.12
C THR A 147 57.75 -23.66 -23.87
N THR A 148 56.53 -24.08 -23.54
CA THR A 148 56.15 -24.91 -22.39
C THR A 148 56.67 -26.34 -22.51
N HIS A 149 57.92 -26.53 -22.93
CA HIS A 149 58.56 -27.82 -22.99
C HIS A 149 59.35 -28.04 -21.69
N ILE A 150 58.63 -28.57 -20.70
CA ILE A 150 59.23 -29.14 -19.50
C ILE A 150 59.77 -30.51 -19.91
N ASP A 151 61.00 -30.55 -20.39
CA ASP A 151 61.73 -31.80 -20.58
C ASP A 151 62.62 -32.08 -19.36
N ASN A 152 62.08 -32.98 -18.53
CA ASN A 152 62.73 -34.03 -17.75
C ASN A 152 63.76 -33.65 -16.66
N GLY A 153 63.26 -33.53 -15.42
CA GLY A 153 64.09 -33.62 -14.22
C GLY A 153 63.30 -33.46 -12.92
N ALA A 154 62.55 -34.51 -12.53
CA ALA A 154 61.85 -34.72 -11.23
C ALA A 154 60.88 -33.61 -10.73
N PRO A 155 59.65 -33.94 -10.31
CA PRO A 155 58.72 -32.95 -9.78
C PRO A 155 59.22 -32.37 -8.44
N VAL A 156 59.74 -31.14 -8.47
CA VAL A 156 60.00 -30.35 -7.26
C VAL A 156 58.74 -29.56 -6.92
N LEU A 157 58.04 -29.99 -5.87
CA LEU A 157 56.94 -29.22 -5.29
C LEU A 157 57.50 -27.90 -4.73
N ALA A 158 57.09 -26.79 -5.31
CA ALA A 158 57.38 -25.46 -4.77
C ALA A 158 56.59 -25.27 -3.46
N GLN A 159 57.26 -25.41 -2.32
CA GLN A 159 56.70 -25.06 -1.02
C GLN A 159 56.93 -23.57 -0.77
N VAL A 160 55.84 -22.80 -0.71
CA VAL A 160 55.88 -21.40 -0.28
C VAL A 160 56.06 -21.36 1.23
N ASN A 161 57.24 -20.97 1.69
CA ASN A 161 57.44 -20.59 3.09
C ASN A 161 57.00 -19.12 3.24
N ALA A 162 55.81 -18.90 3.82
CA ALA A 162 55.31 -17.55 4.05
C ALA A 162 56.16 -16.86 5.15
N PRO A 163 56.63 -15.62 4.95
CA PRO A 163 57.33 -14.89 6.01
C PRO A 163 56.35 -14.63 7.17
N ALA A 164 56.77 -14.94 8.40
CA ALA A 164 56.00 -14.73 9.61
C ALA A 164 55.54 -13.26 9.69
N SER A 165 54.24 -13.05 9.86
CA SER A 165 53.64 -11.74 10.10
C SER A 165 54.10 -11.21 11.46
N ASN A 166 54.87 -10.13 11.46
CA ASN A 166 55.14 -9.38 12.68
C ASN A 166 53.84 -8.74 13.20
N PRO A 167 53.48 -8.89 14.49
CA PRO A 167 52.32 -8.23 15.05
C PRO A 167 52.55 -6.71 15.14
N VAL A 168 51.60 -5.96 14.60
CA VAL A 168 51.46 -4.51 14.76
C VAL A 168 51.07 -4.23 16.21
N ASN A 169 51.82 -3.34 16.87
CA ASN A 169 51.40 -2.63 18.08
C ASN A 169 51.14 -1.17 17.67
#